data_AF-A0A0B6ZDZ0-F1
#
_entry.id   AF-A0A0B6ZDZ0-F1
#
_cell.length_a   1.000
_cell.length_b   1.000
_cell.length_c   1.000
_cell.angle_alpha   90.00
_cell.angle_beta   90.00
_cell.angle_gamma   90.00
#
_symmetry.space_group_name_H-M   'P 1'
#
loop_
_entity.id
_entity.type
_entity.pdbx_description
1 polymer ?
#
loop_
_entity_poly.entity_id
_entity_poly.type
_entity_poly.pdbx_seq_one_letter_code
_entity_poly.pdbx_strand_id
1 'polypeptide(L)'
;GLSTLVSLLVHTSTGQSEYMSALHNVYGEAVMSQEPWQQVYGRHSGNEIYHIQLQKSVFFSQYEGETFPRASADAHHRFGVALLAVLDSEAASPRLQLNPGPQYKLKGGDFCFYMSVTREEYSKINPEALKSVPQRRNENLEQIALALQKYHNEHELPVTNEDPDESVFDTITSLMGNNISRMARKFTITGDHNSENEENEKKKVTSSNNNGVMSNS
;
A
#
# COMPACT_ATOMS: atom_id res chain seq x y z
N GLY A 1 19.04 -9.54 -15.42
CA GLY A 1 17.94 -9.05 -14.57
C GLY A 1 17.06 -8.08 -15.34
N LEU A 2 17.48 -6.82 -15.46
CA LEU A 2 16.69 -5.76 -16.10
C LEU A 2 16.35 -6.05 -17.57
N SER A 3 17.27 -6.63 -18.35
CA SER A 3 16.99 -7.04 -19.73
C SER A 3 15.81 -8.01 -19.81
N THR A 4 15.79 -9.02 -18.95
CA THR A 4 14.69 -9.99 -18.85
C THR A 4 13.38 -9.32 -18.48
N LEU A 5 13.38 -8.41 -17.51
CA LEU A 5 12.20 -7.64 -17.12
C LEU A 5 11.63 -6.84 -18.30
N VAL A 6 12.49 -6.09 -19.01
CA VAL A 6 12.07 -5.31 -20.19
C VAL A 6 11.52 -6.22 -21.28
N SER A 7 12.16 -7.37 -21.55
CA SER A 7 11.66 -8.33 -22.53
C SER A 7 10.29 -8.87 -22.16
N LEU A 8 10.05 -9.23 -20.89
CA LEU A 8 8.73 -9.71 -20.43
C LEU A 8 7.64 -8.64 -20.54
N LEU A 9 7.98 -7.36 -20.31
CA LEU A 9 7.03 -6.26 -20.43
C LEU A 9 6.68 -5.92 -21.89
N VAL A 10 7.62 -6.12 -22.82
CA VAL A 10 7.43 -5.83 -24.25
C VAL A 10 6.73 -6.97 -24.98
N HIS A 11 6.99 -8.22 -24.58
CA HIS A 11 6.25 -9.36 -25.09
C HIS A 11 4.92 -9.44 -24.37
N THR A 12 3.80 -9.33 -25.09
CA THR A 12 2.45 -9.66 -24.61
C THR A 12 2.40 -11.14 -24.24
N SER A 13 2.98 -11.51 -23.10
CA SER A 13 2.84 -12.84 -22.55
C SER A 13 1.48 -12.83 -21.90
N THR A 14 0.51 -13.51 -22.52
CA THR A 14 -0.75 -13.79 -21.84
C THR A 14 -0.37 -14.61 -20.62
N GLY A 15 -0.23 -13.96 -19.46
CA GLY A 15 -0.06 -14.63 -18.18
C GLY A 15 -1.10 -15.73 -18.10
N GLN A 16 -0.68 -16.91 -17.64
CA GLN A 16 -1.47 -18.13 -17.65
C GLN A 16 -2.92 -17.83 -17.30
N SER A 17 -3.80 -17.88 -18.32
CA SER A 17 -5.09 -17.22 -18.22
C SER A 17 -5.90 -17.83 -17.09
N GLU A 18 -6.72 -17.03 -16.42
CA GLU A 18 -7.69 -17.51 -15.42
C GLU A 18 -8.55 -18.66 -15.99
N TYR A 19 -8.72 -18.71 -17.31
CA TYR A 19 -9.36 -19.79 -18.07
C TYR A 19 -8.57 -21.11 -18.04
N MET A 20 -7.23 -21.08 -18.13
CA MET A 20 -6.40 -22.27 -17.93
C MET A 20 -6.42 -22.74 -16.47
N SER A 21 -6.55 -21.84 -15.50
CA SER A 21 -6.71 -22.20 -14.08
C SER A 21 -8.11 -22.77 -13.76
N ALA A 22 -9.17 -22.29 -14.42
CA ALA A 22 -10.50 -22.84 -14.30
C ALA A 22 -10.66 -24.20 -15.03
N LEU A 23 -10.06 -24.35 -16.22
CA LEU A 23 -9.98 -25.64 -16.92
C LEU A 23 -8.98 -26.62 -16.29
N HIS A 24 -8.02 -26.15 -15.49
CA HIS A 24 -7.09 -26.98 -14.72
C HIS A 24 -7.81 -27.89 -13.71
N ASN A 25 -8.84 -27.38 -13.04
CA ASN A 25 -9.67 -28.19 -12.14
C ASN A 25 -10.59 -29.19 -12.87
N VAL A 26 -10.74 -29.06 -14.20
CA VAL A 26 -11.68 -29.87 -15.01
C VAL A 26 -10.94 -30.87 -15.93
N TYR A 27 -9.74 -30.54 -16.42
CA TYR A 27 -9.02 -31.35 -17.42
C TYR A 27 -7.61 -31.81 -17.00
N GLY A 28 -7.14 -31.50 -15.80
CA GLY A 28 -6.01 -32.19 -15.17
C GLY A 28 -4.61 -32.04 -15.80
N GLU A 29 -4.45 -31.36 -16.94
CA GLU A 29 -3.14 -31.25 -17.61
C GLU A 29 -2.91 -29.87 -18.23
N ALA A 30 -2.48 -28.93 -17.40
CA ALA A 30 -1.43 -28.00 -17.80
C ALA A 30 -0.31 -28.20 -16.79
N VAL A 31 0.90 -28.52 -17.26
CA VAL A 31 2.08 -28.72 -16.41
C VAL A 31 2.38 -27.40 -15.72
N MET A 32 1.74 -27.15 -14.57
CA MET A 32 2.24 -26.19 -13.61
C MET A 32 3.60 -26.73 -13.19
N SER A 33 4.63 -25.92 -13.41
CA SER A 33 5.91 -26.14 -12.80
C SER A 33 5.75 -26.55 -11.34
N GLN A 34 6.30 -27.72 -10.96
CA GLN A 34 6.21 -28.21 -9.57
C GLN A 34 6.94 -27.29 -8.60
N GLU A 35 7.88 -26.50 -9.11
CA GLU A 35 8.70 -25.58 -8.33
C GLU A 35 7.97 -24.25 -8.03
N PRO A 36 7.86 -23.83 -6.75
CA PRO A 36 7.17 -22.60 -6.37
C PRO A 36 7.67 -21.33 -7.07
N TRP A 37 8.98 -21.23 -7.33
CA TRP A 37 9.57 -20.04 -7.96
C TRP A 37 9.13 -19.87 -9.42
N GLN A 38 8.89 -20.97 -10.14
CA GLN A 38 8.44 -20.94 -11.53
C GLN A 38 6.98 -20.47 -11.62
N GLN A 39 6.14 -20.86 -10.66
CA GLN A 39 4.75 -20.39 -10.57
C GLN A 39 4.68 -18.89 -10.29
N VAL A 40 5.49 -18.40 -9.35
CA VAL A 40 5.60 -16.95 -9.07
C VAL A 40 6.08 -16.21 -10.32
N TYR A 41 7.14 -16.70 -10.96
CA TYR A 41 7.67 -16.11 -12.19
C TYR A 41 6.61 -16.07 -13.30
N GLY A 42 5.90 -17.17 -13.57
CA GLY A 42 4.86 -17.25 -14.60
C GLY A 42 3.65 -16.36 -14.32
N ARG A 43 3.30 -16.15 -13.05
CA ARG A 43 2.24 -15.20 -12.66
C ARG A 43 2.66 -13.75 -12.90
N HIS A 44 3.90 -13.40 -12.58
CA HIS A 44 4.39 -12.02 -12.72
C HIS A 44 4.89 -11.68 -14.12
N SER A 45 5.20 -12.67 -14.97
CA SER A 45 5.64 -12.45 -16.35
C SER A 45 4.56 -11.87 -17.25
N GLY A 46 3.28 -12.04 -16.90
CA GLY A 46 2.14 -11.49 -17.63
C GLY A 46 1.83 -10.03 -17.34
N ASN A 47 2.69 -9.30 -16.62
CA ASN A 47 2.50 -7.86 -16.44
C ASN A 47 2.80 -7.11 -17.72
N GLU A 48 1.98 -6.12 -18.02
CA GLU A 48 2.13 -5.22 -19.17
C GLU A 48 2.02 -3.77 -18.69
N ILE A 49 2.58 -2.85 -19.48
CA ILE A 49 2.44 -1.40 -19.23
C ILE A 49 1.24 -0.88 -20.01
N TYR A 50 0.32 -0.27 -19.29
CA TYR A 50 -0.85 0.40 -19.84
C TYR A 50 -0.82 1.89 -19.50
N HIS A 51 -1.64 2.66 -20.21
CA HIS A 51 -1.86 4.07 -19.89
C HIS A 51 -3.35 4.36 -19.84
N ILE A 52 -3.73 5.28 -18.97
CA ILE A 52 -5.11 5.77 -18.85
C ILE A 52 -5.09 7.23 -18.42
N GLN A 53 -6.09 8.00 -18.86
CA GLN A 53 -6.28 9.34 -18.35
C GLN A 53 -6.81 9.29 -16.92
N LEU A 54 -6.22 10.05 -16.00
CA LEU A 54 -6.49 9.96 -14.57
C LEU A 54 -7.98 10.06 -14.24
N GLN A 55 -8.67 11.08 -14.77
CA GLN A 55 -10.10 11.29 -14.50
C GLN A 55 -11.01 10.16 -15.02
N LYS A 56 -10.54 9.37 -15.99
CA LYS A 56 -11.30 8.24 -16.57
C LYS A 56 -11.02 6.93 -15.84
N SER A 57 -10.02 6.89 -14.97
CA SER A 57 -9.61 5.68 -14.28
C SER A 57 -10.41 5.45 -13.01
N VAL A 58 -10.99 4.27 -12.87
CA VAL A 58 -11.55 3.75 -11.62
C VAL A 58 -10.45 3.59 -10.57
N PHE A 59 -9.22 3.24 -10.97
CA PHE A 59 -8.09 3.14 -10.04
C PHE A 59 -7.63 4.51 -9.56
N PHE A 60 -7.47 5.47 -10.48
CA PHE A 60 -6.71 6.70 -10.21
C PHE A 60 -7.52 7.98 -10.06
N SER A 61 -8.78 8.03 -10.50
CA SER A 61 -9.60 9.26 -10.51
C SER A 61 -9.71 9.94 -9.15
N GLN A 62 -9.81 9.17 -8.07
CA GLN A 62 -9.88 9.70 -6.70
C GLN A 62 -8.59 10.38 -6.21
N TYR A 63 -7.47 10.23 -6.92
CA TYR A 63 -6.18 10.82 -6.54
C TYR A 63 -5.89 12.13 -7.27
N GLU A 64 -6.88 12.74 -7.92
CA GLU A 64 -6.74 14.10 -8.44
C GLU A 64 -6.38 15.08 -7.30
N GLY A 65 -5.32 15.87 -7.50
CA GLY A 65 -4.76 16.78 -6.50
C GLY A 65 -3.86 16.12 -5.45
N GLU A 66 -3.75 14.79 -5.45
CA GLU A 66 -2.85 14.05 -4.57
C GLU A 66 -1.43 13.95 -5.13
N THR A 67 -0.47 13.66 -4.25
CA THR A 67 0.92 13.47 -4.68
C THR A 67 1.10 12.13 -5.38
N PHE A 68 1.98 12.07 -6.37
CA PHE A 68 2.28 10.82 -7.07
C PHE A 68 2.65 9.66 -6.13
N PRO A 69 3.54 9.81 -5.12
CA PRO A 69 3.89 8.71 -4.24
C PRO A 69 2.71 8.20 -3.39
N ARG A 70 1.82 9.11 -2.95
CA ARG A 70 0.62 8.74 -2.18
C ARG A 70 -0.33 7.92 -3.03
N ALA A 71 -0.61 8.39 -4.25
CA ALA A 71 -1.47 7.69 -5.20
C ALA A 71 -0.90 6.33 -5.59
N SER A 72 0.41 6.26 -5.87
CA SER A 72 1.08 5.01 -6.23
C SER A 72 1.01 3.97 -5.11
N ALA A 73 1.30 4.36 -3.86
CA ALA A 73 1.26 3.46 -2.71
C ALA A 73 -0.16 2.96 -2.41
N ASP A 74 -1.16 3.85 -2.42
CA ASP A 74 -2.54 3.47 -2.13
C ASP A 74 -3.17 2.64 -3.26
N ALA A 75 -2.91 2.97 -4.52
CA ALA A 75 -3.37 2.19 -5.66
C ALA A 75 -2.78 0.78 -5.67
N HIS A 76 -1.49 0.63 -5.32
CA HIS A 76 -0.87 -0.68 -5.17
C HIS A 76 -1.51 -1.48 -4.03
N HIS A 77 -1.77 -0.85 -2.89
CA HIS A 77 -2.41 -1.52 -1.75
C HIS A 77 -3.85 -1.95 -2.05
N ARG A 78 -4.66 -1.09 -2.69
CA ARG A 78 -6.09 -1.35 -2.93
C ARG A 78 -6.35 -2.23 -4.14
N PHE A 79 -5.58 -2.04 -5.21
CA PHE A 79 -5.87 -2.65 -6.52
C PHE A 79 -4.74 -3.55 -7.02
N GLY A 80 -3.57 -3.57 -6.38
CA GLY A 80 -2.42 -4.35 -6.85
C GLY A 80 -1.76 -3.80 -8.11
N VAL A 81 -2.12 -2.59 -8.55
CA VAL A 81 -1.56 -1.94 -9.74
C VAL A 81 -0.37 -1.05 -9.37
N ALA A 82 0.67 -1.02 -10.20
CA ALA A 82 1.86 -0.21 -9.94
C ALA A 82 1.89 1.01 -10.85
N LEU A 83 1.69 2.21 -10.30
CA LEU A 83 1.81 3.46 -11.05
C LEU A 83 3.30 3.80 -11.26
N LEU A 84 3.70 3.96 -12.52
CA LEU A 84 5.10 4.10 -12.94
C LEU A 84 5.46 5.51 -13.37
N ALA A 85 4.60 6.15 -14.16
CA ALA A 85 4.91 7.42 -14.79
C ALA A 85 3.66 8.26 -15.06
N VAL A 86 3.87 9.55 -15.32
CA VAL A 86 2.81 10.49 -15.67
C VAL A 86 3.23 11.32 -16.88
N LEU A 87 2.29 11.57 -17.77
CA LEU A 87 2.43 12.52 -18.87
C LEU A 87 1.35 13.59 -18.73
N ASP A 88 1.79 14.82 -18.46
CA ASP A 88 0.93 15.99 -18.47
C ASP A 88 0.59 16.35 -19.93
N SER A 89 -0.66 16.11 -20.32
CA SER A 89 -1.14 16.33 -21.69
C SER A 89 -1.40 17.81 -22.00
N GLU A 90 -1.53 18.65 -20.97
CA GLU A 90 -1.86 20.07 -21.08
C GLU A 90 -0.61 20.97 -21.00
N ALA A 91 0.54 20.40 -20.61
CA ALA A 91 1.80 21.12 -20.59
C ALA A 91 2.21 21.59 -22.00
N ALA A 92 2.71 22.83 -22.09
CA ALA A 92 3.21 23.41 -23.35
C ALA A 92 4.33 22.57 -24.01
N SER A 93 5.07 21.80 -23.22
CA SER A 93 6.02 20.78 -23.68
C SER A 93 5.78 19.48 -22.91
N PRO A 94 4.94 18.57 -23.42
CA PRO A 94 4.59 17.34 -22.73
C PRO A 94 5.82 16.44 -22.64
N ARG A 95 6.13 15.97 -21.42
CA ARG A 95 7.24 15.05 -21.14
C ARG A 95 6.76 13.94 -20.22
N LEU A 96 7.10 12.71 -20.59
CA LEU A 96 6.85 11.56 -19.74
C LEU A 96 7.79 11.62 -18.52
N GLN A 97 7.22 11.74 -17.34
CA GLN A 97 7.95 11.77 -16.07
C GLN A 97 7.88 10.40 -15.43
N LEU A 98 9.01 9.71 -15.33
CA LEU A 98 9.12 8.43 -14.64
C LEU A 98 9.26 8.68 -13.14
N ASN A 99 8.38 8.06 -12.34
CA ASN A 99 8.35 8.15 -10.89
C ASN A 99 8.57 9.57 -10.34
N PRO A 100 7.68 10.52 -10.67
CA PRO A 100 7.82 11.89 -10.19
C PRO A 100 7.70 11.95 -8.65
N GLY A 101 8.47 12.85 -8.05
CA GLY A 101 8.54 12.99 -6.59
C GLY A 101 7.28 13.61 -5.96
N PRO A 102 7.29 13.82 -4.62
CA PRO A 102 6.14 14.35 -3.88
C PRO A 102 5.65 15.74 -4.32
N GLN A 103 6.48 16.49 -5.04
CA GLN A 103 6.14 17.81 -5.59
C GLN A 103 5.16 17.71 -6.76
N TYR A 104 5.09 16.56 -7.43
CA TYR A 104 4.16 16.37 -8.52
C TYR A 104 2.77 16.05 -7.99
N LYS A 105 1.82 16.92 -8.33
CA LYS A 105 0.40 16.75 -8.06
C LYS A 105 -0.28 16.23 -9.32
N LEU A 106 -1.01 15.14 -9.14
CA LEU A 106 -1.78 14.52 -10.19
C LEU A 106 -2.94 15.41 -10.63
N LYS A 107 -3.15 15.53 -11.93
CA LYS A 107 -4.22 16.33 -12.56
C LYS A 107 -5.20 15.39 -13.26
N GLY A 108 -6.48 15.76 -13.34
CA GLY A 108 -7.46 14.95 -14.09
C GLY A 108 -7.09 14.70 -15.55
N GLY A 109 -6.38 15.64 -16.18
CA GLY A 109 -5.88 15.56 -17.56
C GLY A 109 -4.64 14.69 -17.77
N ASP A 110 -3.99 14.25 -16.70
CA ASP A 110 -2.75 13.48 -16.79
C ASP A 110 -2.99 12.08 -17.37
N PHE A 111 -2.05 11.60 -18.19
CA PHE A 111 -1.98 10.19 -18.53
C PHE A 111 -1.09 9.46 -17.54
N CYS A 112 -1.69 8.57 -16.78
CA CYS A 112 -1.04 7.68 -15.83
C CYS A 112 -0.60 6.39 -16.53
N PHE A 113 0.69 6.09 -16.46
CA PHE A 113 1.26 4.84 -16.95
C PHE A 113 1.44 3.89 -15.79
N TYR A 114 0.83 2.71 -15.87
CA TYR A 114 0.84 1.73 -14.80
C TYR A 114 1.14 0.33 -15.34
N MET A 115 1.68 -0.51 -14.46
CA MET A 115 1.91 -1.92 -14.73
C MET A 115 0.84 -2.76 -14.05
N SER A 116 0.26 -3.69 -14.80
CA SER A 116 -0.76 -4.64 -14.36
C SER A 116 -0.78 -5.87 -15.26
N VAL A 117 -1.33 -6.98 -14.78
CA VAL A 117 -1.56 -8.18 -15.60
C VAL A 117 -2.68 -7.94 -16.63
N THR A 118 -3.72 -7.20 -16.25
CA THR A 118 -4.85 -6.90 -17.13
C THR A 118 -5.05 -5.40 -17.26
N ARG A 119 -5.49 -4.96 -18.45
CA ARG A 119 -5.98 -3.59 -18.62
C ARG A 119 -7.13 -3.33 -17.65
N GLU A 120 -7.23 -2.10 -17.19
CA GLU A 120 -8.27 -1.66 -16.27
C GLU A 120 -9.69 -2.03 -16.75
N GLU A 121 -10.00 -1.84 -18.04
CA GLU A 121 -11.30 -2.14 -18.65
C GLU A 121 -11.76 -3.60 -18.46
N TYR A 122 -10.84 -4.53 -18.27
CA TYR A 122 -11.11 -5.95 -18.07
C TYR A 122 -10.80 -6.42 -16.64
N SER A 123 -10.41 -5.51 -15.76
CA SER A 123 -10.00 -5.85 -14.39
C SER A 123 -11.24 -6.02 -13.51
N LYS A 124 -11.32 -7.16 -12.81
CA LYS A 124 -12.37 -7.41 -11.80
C LYS A 124 -12.01 -6.63 -10.54
N ILE A 125 -12.66 -5.49 -10.32
CA ILE A 125 -12.40 -4.63 -9.16
C ILE A 125 -13.27 -5.12 -7.98
N ASN A 126 -12.64 -5.41 -6.84
CA ASN A 126 -13.36 -5.73 -5.62
C ASN A 126 -14.17 -4.49 -5.17
N PRO A 127 -15.50 -4.60 -4.96
CA PRO A 127 -16.32 -3.47 -4.48
C PRO A 127 -15.82 -2.83 -3.18
N GLU A 128 -15.17 -3.60 -2.31
CA GLU A 128 -14.58 -3.06 -1.08
C GLU A 128 -13.38 -2.16 -1.36
N ALA A 129 -12.59 -2.48 -2.40
CA ALA A 129 -11.47 -1.66 -2.84
C ALA A 129 -11.92 -0.33 -3.45
N LEU A 130 -13.21 -0.13 -3.74
CA LEU A 130 -13.75 1.16 -4.20
C LEU A 130 -14.16 2.08 -3.05
N LYS A 131 -14.39 1.53 -1.84
CA LYS A 131 -14.74 2.36 -0.69
C LYS A 131 -13.52 3.18 -0.29
N SER A 132 -13.64 4.51 -0.26
CA SER A 132 -12.61 5.38 0.29
C SER A 132 -12.48 5.09 1.77
N VAL A 133 -11.49 4.30 2.18
CA VAL A 133 -11.19 4.12 3.59
C VAL A 133 -10.57 5.43 4.07
N PRO A 134 -11.16 6.14 5.05
CA PRO A 134 -10.47 7.25 5.69
C PRO A 134 -9.20 6.67 6.27
N GLN A 135 -8.07 7.09 5.73
CA GLN A 135 -6.77 6.66 6.18
C GLN A 135 -6.69 7.04 7.66
N ARG A 136 -6.71 6.05 8.55
CA ARG A 136 -6.28 6.24 9.94
C ARG A 136 -4.89 6.83 9.81
N ARG A 137 -4.75 8.15 10.01
CA ARG A 137 -3.43 8.77 10.08
C ARG A 137 -2.72 7.99 11.16
N ASN A 138 -1.57 7.44 10.82
CA ASN A 138 -0.79 6.64 11.74
C ASN A 138 -0.35 7.56 12.89
N GLU A 139 -1.15 7.65 13.95
CA GLU A 139 -0.79 8.20 15.27
C GLU A 139 0.49 7.54 15.80
N ASN A 140 0.80 6.36 15.26
CA ASN A 140 1.98 5.57 15.57
C ASN A 140 3.27 6.12 14.93
N LEU A 141 3.24 6.94 13.87
CA LEU A 141 4.48 7.43 13.23
C LEU A 141 5.26 8.40 14.13
N GLU A 142 4.56 9.32 14.80
CA GLU A 142 5.18 10.23 15.77
C GLU A 142 5.69 9.48 17.00
N GLN A 143 4.96 8.45 17.44
CA GLN A 143 5.35 7.61 18.57
C GLN A 143 6.56 6.74 18.24
N ILE A 144 6.65 6.21 17.01
CA ILE A 144 7.82 5.48 16.52
C ILE A 144 9.02 6.44 16.40
N ALA A 145 8.82 7.66 15.88
CA ALA A 145 9.87 8.66 15.81
C ALA A 145 10.38 9.07 17.20
N LEU A 146 9.48 9.27 18.17
CA LEU A 146 9.82 9.57 19.56
C LEU A 146 10.54 8.40 20.24
N ALA A 147 10.13 7.15 20.00
CA ALA A 147 10.80 5.97 20.53
C ALA A 147 12.22 5.83 19.96
N LEU A 148 12.41 6.06 18.66
CA LEU A 148 13.73 6.06 18.01
C LEU A 148 14.62 7.18 18.56
N GLN A 149 14.07 8.38 18.76
CA GLN A 149 14.80 9.52 19.32
C GLN A 149 15.19 9.29 20.78
N LYS A 150 14.29 8.70 21.58
CA LYS A 150 14.57 8.34 22.97
C LYS A 150 15.70 7.31 23.07
N TYR A 151 15.69 6.29 22.21
CA TYR A 151 16.76 5.29 22.17
C TYR A 151 18.09 5.85 21.65
N HIS A 152 18.09 6.82 20.74
CA HIS A 152 19.30 7.53 20.30
C HIS A 152 19.93 8.35 21.44
N ASN A 153 19.10 8.99 22.28
CA ASN A 153 19.57 9.76 23.42
C ASN A 153 20.02 8.90 24.62
N GLU A 154 19.51 7.67 24.76
CA GLU A 154 19.86 6.76 25.87
C GLU A 154 21.13 5.91 25.58
N HIS A 155 21.64 5.88 24.35
CA HIS A 155 22.84 5.12 23.95
C HIS A 155 23.85 6.00 23.20
N GLU A 156 24.47 6.96 23.89
CA GLU A 156 25.80 7.44 23.51
C GLU A 156 26.84 6.34 23.86
N LEU A 157 27.02 5.37 22.96
CA LEU A 157 28.20 4.52 22.97
C LEU A 157 29.36 5.28 22.29
N PRO A 158 30.59 5.20 22.81
CA PRO A 158 31.71 5.95 22.29
C PRO A 158 32.00 5.53 20.85
N VAL A 159 32.19 6.51 19.97
CA VAL A 159 32.58 6.30 18.57
C VAL A 159 33.89 5.52 18.52
N THR A 160 33.82 4.21 18.31
CA THR A 160 34.97 3.43 17.83
C THR A 160 34.92 3.44 16.32
N ASN A 161 35.88 4.14 15.72
CA ASN A 161 36.05 4.27 14.28
C ASN A 161 36.48 2.94 13.65
N GLU A 162 35.60 1.96 13.39
CA GLU A 162 35.93 0.88 12.45
C GLU A 162 34.70 0.44 11.62
N ASP A 163 34.96 0.31 10.32
CA ASP A 163 34.23 -0.28 9.19
C ASP A 163 33.00 0.42 8.54
N PRO A 164 33.13 0.92 7.28
CA PRO A 164 32.05 1.55 6.53
C PRO A 164 31.11 0.58 5.80
N ASP A 165 31.27 -0.75 5.98
CA ASP A 165 30.55 -1.78 5.22
C ASP A 165 29.51 -2.56 6.05
N GLU A 166 29.13 -2.09 7.25
CA GLU A 166 28.01 -2.70 7.97
C GLU A 166 26.69 -2.34 7.25
N SER A 167 26.24 -3.30 6.45
CA SER A 167 25.11 -3.18 5.54
C SER A 167 23.84 -2.75 6.29
N VAL A 168 23.16 -1.73 5.78
CA VAL A 168 21.85 -1.25 6.27
C VAL A 168 20.82 -2.39 6.45
N PHE A 169 21.01 -3.52 5.76
CA PHE A 169 20.20 -4.73 5.91
C PHE A 169 20.43 -5.49 7.23
N ASP A 170 21.63 -5.42 7.80
CA ASP A 170 21.94 -6.08 9.07
C ASP A 170 21.25 -5.35 10.23
N THR A 171 21.08 -4.03 10.17
CA THR A 171 20.36 -3.25 11.20
C THR A 171 18.88 -3.62 11.28
N ILE A 172 18.23 -3.84 10.12
CA ILE A 172 16.80 -4.22 10.06
C ILE A 172 16.57 -5.62 10.65
N THR A 173 17.55 -6.51 10.50
CA THR A 173 17.46 -7.92 10.92
C THR A 173 18.16 -8.20 12.27
N SER A 174 18.96 -7.26 12.75
CA SER A 174 19.73 -7.32 14.00
C SER A 174 18.85 -7.47 15.24
N LEU A 175 19.48 -7.85 16.36
CA LEU A 175 18.91 -7.74 17.71
C LEU A 175 18.21 -6.38 17.93
N MET A 176 18.71 -5.32 17.29
CA MET A 176 18.11 -3.98 17.22
C MET A 176 16.73 -3.98 16.54
N GLY A 177 16.60 -4.49 15.32
CA GLY A 177 15.32 -4.62 14.60
C GLY A 177 14.30 -5.52 15.32
N ASN A 178 14.79 -6.59 15.97
CA ASN A 178 13.96 -7.49 16.78
C ASN A 178 13.41 -6.82 18.06
N ASN A 179 14.21 -5.99 18.73
CA ASN A 179 13.78 -5.24 19.91
C ASN A 179 12.79 -4.12 19.54
N ILE A 180 13.02 -3.41 18.42
CA ILE A 180 12.08 -2.42 17.88
C ILE A 180 10.73 -3.08 17.54
N SER A 181 10.76 -4.23 16.83
CA SER A 181 9.55 -4.98 16.47
C SER A 181 8.80 -5.54 17.69
N ARG A 182 9.51 -5.92 18.76
CA ARG A 182 8.90 -6.36 20.03
C ARG A 182 8.29 -5.18 20.78
N MET A 183 8.96 -4.04 20.79
CA MET A 183 8.50 -2.83 21.46
C MET A 183 7.24 -2.25 20.78
N ALA A 184 7.25 -2.15 19.45
CA ALA A 184 6.09 -1.72 18.66
C ALA A 184 4.84 -2.61 18.92
N ARG A 185 5.02 -3.93 18.96
CA ARG A 185 3.92 -4.88 19.29
C ARG A 185 3.39 -4.76 20.72
N LYS A 186 4.26 -4.41 21.68
CA LYS A 186 3.84 -4.22 23.08
C LYS A 186 2.97 -2.98 23.25
N PHE A 187 3.24 -1.92 22.47
CA PHE A 187 2.46 -0.68 22.50
C PHE A 187 1.10 -0.80 21.79
N THR A 188 1.00 -1.58 20.70
CA THR A 188 -0.29 -1.85 20.04
C THR A 188 -1.27 -2.60 20.93
N ILE A 189 -0.78 -3.54 21.75
CA ILE A 189 -1.63 -4.33 22.67
C ILE A 189 -2.14 -3.47 23.84
N THR A 190 -1.36 -2.48 24.30
CA THR A 190 -1.80 -1.56 25.36
C THR A 190 -2.77 -0.48 24.87
N GLY A 191 -2.80 -0.18 23.57
CA GLY A 191 -3.74 0.78 22.99
C GLY A 191 -5.18 0.24 22.89
N ASP A 192 -5.35 -1.06 22.58
CA ASP A 192 -6.67 -1.68 22.44
C ASP A 192 -7.39 -1.91 23.78
N HIS A 193 -6.67 -2.04 24.90
CA HIS A 193 -7.31 -2.23 26.21
C HIS A 193 -7.89 -0.95 26.83
N ASN A 194 -7.57 0.23 26.29
CA ASN A 194 -8.14 1.50 26.77
C ASN A 194 -9.41 1.93 26.02
N SER A 195 -9.66 1.40 24.81
CA SER A 195 -10.84 1.76 24.02
C SER A 195 -12.13 1.06 24.49
N GLU A 196 -12.03 -0.13 25.11
CA GLU A 196 -13.20 -0.86 25.65
C GLU A 196 -13.71 -0.30 26.99
N ASN A 197 -12.89 0.44 27.74
CA ASN A 197 -13.30 1.01 29.03
C ASN A 197 -13.97 2.39 28.90
N GLU A 198 -13.64 3.18 27.88
CA GLU A 198 -14.29 4.49 27.66
C GLU A 198 -15.72 4.40 27.11
N GLU A 199 -16.08 3.30 26.44
CA GLU A 199 -17.44 3.12 25.89
C GLU A 199 -18.46 2.70 26.97
N ASN A 200 -18.00 2.07 28.07
CA ASN A 200 -18.86 1.66 29.18
C ASN A 200 -19.13 2.80 30.19
N GLU A 201 -18.26 3.80 30.29
CA GLU A 201 -18.44 4.90 31.24
C GLU A 201 -19.42 5.97 30.72
N LYS A 202 -19.53 6.16 29.40
CA LYS A 202 -20.48 7.10 28.78
C LYS A 202 -21.95 6.65 28.84
N LYS A 203 -22.23 5.34 28.94
CA LYS A 203 -23.61 4.83 29.08
C LYS A 203 -24.20 4.97 30.48
N LYS A 204 -23.37 5.12 31.52
CA LYS A 204 -23.85 5.21 32.91
C LYS A 204 -24.27 6.64 33.31
N VAL A 205 -23.73 7.66 32.65
CA VAL A 205 -24.00 9.07 32.98
C VAL A 205 -25.31 9.60 32.36
N THR A 206 -25.80 8.98 31.28
CA THR A 206 -27.01 9.44 30.55
C THR A 206 -28.34 8.86 31.06
N SER A 207 -28.35 7.94 32.04
CA SER A 207 -29.61 7.34 32.56
C SER A 207 -30.12 7.91 33.88
N SER A 208 -29.49 8.93 34.47
CA SER A 208 -29.85 9.38 35.84
C SER A 208 -30.59 10.70 35.95
N ASN A 209 -30.87 11.42 34.85
CA ASN A 209 -31.58 12.71 34.89
C ASN A 209 -32.82 12.70 33.98
N ASN A 210 -33.88 12.02 34.43
CA ASN A 210 -35.27 12.38 34.11
C ASN A 210 -36.21 11.53 34.95
N ASN A 211 -36.59 12.03 36.13
CA ASN A 211 -37.85 11.65 36.79
C ASN A 211 -38.19 12.71 37.84
N GLY A 212 -39.05 13.65 37.48
CA GLY A 212 -39.59 14.59 38.45
C GLY A 212 -40.27 15.82 37.86
N VAL A 213 -41.41 15.66 37.19
CA VAL A 213 -42.51 16.66 37.25
C VAL A 213 -43.85 15.93 37.21
N MET A 214 -44.67 16.23 38.22
CA MET A 214 -46.02 15.72 38.48
C MET A 214 -47.10 16.35 37.58
N SER A 215 -48.25 15.67 37.60
CA SER A 215 -49.66 16.16 37.57
C SER A 215 -50.40 16.22 36.22
N ASN A 216 -51.43 15.38 36.07
CA ASN A 216 -52.84 15.79 36.26
C ASN A 216 -53.83 14.65 35.94
N SER A 217 -54.57 14.20 36.95
CA SER A 217 -56.03 13.96 36.99
C SER A 217 -56.42 13.52 38.39
#